data_AF-A0AA37AYN9-F1
#
_entry.id   AF-A0AA37AYN9-F1
#
_cell.length_a   1.000
_cell.length_b   1.000
_cell.length_c   1.000
_cell.angle_alpha   90.00
_cell.angle_beta   90.00
_cell.angle_gamma   90.00
#
_symmetry.space_group_name_H-M   'P 1'
#
loop_
_entity.id
_entity.type
_entity.pdbx_description
1 polymer ?
#
loop_
_entity_poly.entity_id
_entity_poly.type
_entity_poly.pdbx_seq_one_letter_code
_entity_poly.pdbx_strand_id
1 'polypeptide(L)'
;MSDARLSQLSVYPIKSTAGIHLNHAYVEEHGLAFDRRFVVCQPDGIQITARTHPKLAQVHSALNRDGLHLRAPNMAALDIVYSEFSEDYREVMIWKDSVQAQHCHRSYDAWFSEYLGEPCHLVFFGQQSQRKVKQRESQVSFADGYPLLLISEASLEDLNLRSSAIHSMEQFRPNIVVKNTEAFAEDGWKRFKIGEVEFEVQNPCSRCIFTTLDQASGQFHPNKEPLATFAKYRQGDGGNVYFGQNVVALNSGKISLYDSIEVLETRQAEVYPDTSEKRQANSTPSAQQWQQGEAVKLSCIAVQQDTHDVKTFVFEPPKHLQATYLPGQYMGLELEIDGKPVHRNYTLSSSPSRPYRLAITVKRVTGGQASNWLHDNLKPGMHLNTHAPSGDFHLEQSNNQKLLLLSAGSGITPMLSMLRYLSDMNIEKDIVFLHSAHSEQDLIAEAELAQLSNNFKHCSIRYTLTQNAPANWQGYQGRLNRGMLMDIADLDQRTVFVCGPQAFMQSAKEQLLALGVYESDYFEESFGHQLTEKVETKPVNILFDSWDTYVQGNNQQNLLEQAEQAGLNLSYSCRGGFCGSCKVKLQSGDVKILEDSGLTDDEKQQGFILSCSCIPTSDVCITQD
;
A
#
# COMPACT_ATOMS: atom_id res chain seq x y z
N MET A 1 -19.19 -3.32 16.94
CA MET A 1 -17.74 -3.54 17.14
C MET A 1 -17.02 -2.56 16.24
N SER A 2 -15.93 -1.95 16.73
CA SER A 2 -15.12 -0.99 15.97
C SER A 2 -14.53 -1.67 14.74
N ASP A 3 -14.72 -1.09 13.54
CA ASP A 3 -14.07 -1.58 12.30
C ASP A 3 -12.68 -0.95 12.09
N ALA A 4 -12.11 -0.33 13.13
CA ALA A 4 -10.80 0.29 13.06
C ALA A 4 -9.72 -0.72 12.62
N ARG A 5 -8.85 -0.31 11.70
CA ARG A 5 -7.75 -1.11 11.16
C ARG A 5 -6.45 -0.32 11.13
N LEU A 6 -5.33 -1.01 11.28
CA LEU A 6 -4.02 -0.47 10.98
C LEU A 6 -3.93 -0.16 9.47
N SER A 7 -3.67 1.08 9.08
CA SER A 7 -3.60 1.49 7.67
C SER A 7 -2.21 1.89 7.21
N GLN A 8 -1.33 2.29 8.13
CA GLN A 8 0.07 2.57 7.84
C GLN A 8 0.94 2.21 9.05
N LEU A 9 2.09 1.61 8.75
CA LEU A 9 3.20 1.42 9.68
C LEU A 9 4.41 2.19 9.17
N SER A 10 5.11 2.87 10.07
CA SER A 10 6.31 3.62 9.68
C SER A 10 7.39 3.60 10.74
N VAL A 11 8.64 3.47 10.27
CA VAL A 11 9.84 3.61 11.09
C VAL A 11 10.71 4.73 10.57
N TYR A 12 11.48 5.34 11.45
CA TYR A 12 12.39 6.43 11.13
C TYR A 12 13.73 6.09 11.77
N PRO A 13 14.56 5.28 11.09
CA PRO A 13 15.72 4.64 11.72
C PRO A 13 16.69 5.62 12.35
N ILE A 14 16.88 6.76 11.70
CA ILE A 14 17.68 7.87 12.19
C ILE A 14 16.73 8.99 12.64
N LYS A 15 16.97 9.53 13.84
CA LYS A 15 16.17 10.62 14.37
C LYS A 15 16.15 11.81 13.39
N SER A 16 14.95 12.28 13.07
CA SER A 16 14.68 13.42 12.17
C SER A 16 14.84 13.19 10.66
N THR A 17 15.18 11.98 10.20
CA THR A 17 15.25 11.65 8.77
C THR A 17 13.90 11.23 8.19
N ALA A 18 13.81 11.02 6.88
CA ALA A 18 12.60 10.53 6.22
C ALA A 18 12.14 9.19 6.79
N GLY A 19 10.83 8.94 6.76
CA GLY A 19 10.24 7.68 7.20
C GLY A 19 10.33 6.57 6.15
N ILE A 20 10.25 5.33 6.61
CA ILE A 20 10.09 4.12 5.79
C ILE A 20 8.72 3.54 6.10
N HIS A 21 7.90 3.35 5.07
CA HIS A 21 6.64 2.62 5.21
C HIS A 21 6.89 1.12 5.21
N LEU A 22 6.23 0.41 6.11
CA LEU A 22 6.37 -1.04 6.26
C LEU A 22 5.03 -1.73 6.11
N ASN A 23 5.02 -2.93 5.54
CA ASN A 23 3.83 -3.78 5.51
C ASN A 23 3.64 -4.54 6.82
N HIS A 24 4.71 -4.69 7.60
CA HIS A 24 4.70 -5.30 8.92
C HIS A 24 5.91 -4.82 9.73
N ALA A 25 5.81 -4.86 11.05
CA ALA A 25 6.89 -4.54 11.96
C ALA A 25 6.82 -5.44 13.20
N TYR A 26 8.00 -5.77 13.74
CA TYR A 26 8.07 -6.37 15.07
C TYR A 26 8.06 -5.26 16.12
N VAL A 27 7.22 -5.39 17.14
CA VAL A 27 7.12 -4.44 18.25
C VAL A 27 8.04 -4.90 19.38
N GLU A 28 9.03 -4.08 19.68
CA GLU A 28 9.98 -4.26 20.78
C GLU A 28 9.60 -3.35 21.95
N GLU A 29 10.28 -3.53 23.09
CA GLU A 29 10.13 -2.62 24.25
C GLU A 29 10.37 -1.14 23.88
N HIS A 30 11.30 -0.89 22.95
CA HIS A 30 11.69 0.46 22.52
C HIS A 30 10.78 1.06 21.43
N GLY A 31 9.75 0.34 20.98
CA GLY A 31 8.86 0.74 19.88
C GLY A 31 8.91 -0.25 18.72
N LEU A 32 8.63 0.20 17.50
CA LEU A 32 8.83 -0.65 16.33
C LEU A 32 10.32 -0.95 16.15
N ALA A 33 10.66 -2.18 15.76
CA ALA A 33 12.02 -2.54 15.42
C ALA A 33 12.62 -1.54 14.41
N PHE A 34 13.90 -1.23 14.59
CA PHE A 34 14.66 -0.22 13.83
C PHE A 34 14.28 1.24 14.08
N ASP A 35 13.22 1.55 14.81
CA ASP A 35 12.74 2.93 14.96
C ASP A 35 13.61 3.80 15.88
N ARG A 36 14.10 4.93 15.35
CA ARG A 36 14.97 5.92 16.03
C ARG A 36 16.12 5.28 16.80
N ARG A 37 16.71 4.23 16.24
CA ARG A 37 17.88 3.55 16.81
C ARG A 37 19.17 4.33 16.59
N PHE A 38 19.14 5.34 15.73
CA PHE A 38 20.27 6.23 15.48
C PHE A 38 19.91 7.69 15.74
N VAL A 39 20.92 8.49 16.06
CA VAL A 39 20.82 9.95 16.08
C VAL A 39 22.14 10.56 15.61
N VAL A 40 22.03 11.69 14.91
CA VAL A 40 23.19 12.52 14.57
C VAL A 40 23.38 13.53 15.71
N CYS A 41 24.60 13.69 16.19
CA CYS A 41 24.92 14.64 17.25
C CYS A 41 26.17 15.46 16.93
N GLN A 42 26.32 16.59 17.60
CA GLN A 42 27.54 17.39 17.58
C GLN A 42 28.67 16.68 18.34
N PRO A 43 29.93 17.11 18.19
CA PRO A 43 31.07 16.48 18.88
C PRO A 43 30.99 16.51 20.41
N ASP A 44 30.24 17.46 20.98
CA ASP A 44 29.96 17.58 22.41
C ASP A 44 28.76 16.74 22.89
N GLY A 45 28.14 15.96 22.00
CA GLY A 45 27.03 15.05 22.33
C GLY A 45 25.65 15.71 22.24
N ILE A 46 25.51 16.96 21.82
CA ILE A 46 24.19 17.58 21.63
C ILE A 46 23.52 17.01 20.37
N GLN A 47 22.30 16.49 20.50
CA GLN A 47 21.55 15.97 19.35
C GLN A 47 21.30 17.04 18.27
N ILE A 48 21.41 16.63 17.01
CA ILE A 48 21.00 17.42 15.85
C ILE A 48 19.63 16.94 15.41
N THR A 49 18.71 17.88 15.16
CA THR A 49 17.33 17.55 14.74
C THR A 49 16.94 18.38 13.53
N ALA A 50 15.95 17.94 12.76
CA ALA A 50 15.48 18.74 11.62
C ALA A 50 14.74 20.03 12.04
N ARG A 51 14.55 20.28 13.34
CA ARG A 51 14.09 21.58 13.85
C ARG A 51 15.16 22.66 13.66
N THR A 52 16.42 22.29 13.80
CA THR A 52 17.57 23.19 13.60
C THR A 52 18.25 22.94 12.25
N HIS A 53 18.20 21.70 11.74
CA HIS A 53 18.84 21.28 10.49
C HIS A 53 17.83 20.58 9.55
N PRO A 54 16.92 21.33 8.92
CA PRO A 54 15.83 20.80 8.10
C PRO A 54 16.24 19.78 7.04
N LYS A 55 17.46 19.94 6.49
CA LYS A 55 18.07 19.01 5.52
C LYS A 55 18.11 17.55 5.99
N LEU A 56 18.14 17.29 7.30
CA LEU A 56 18.07 15.92 7.83
C LEU A 56 16.81 15.18 7.35
N ALA A 57 15.68 15.87 7.19
CA ALA A 57 14.44 15.26 6.73
C ALA A 57 14.51 14.75 5.27
N GLN A 58 15.49 15.21 4.49
CA GLN A 58 15.75 14.75 3.12
C GLN A 58 16.71 13.56 3.05
N VAL A 59 17.20 13.07 4.19
CA VAL A 59 17.97 11.83 4.24
C VAL A 59 16.98 10.67 4.21
N HIS A 60 17.08 9.84 3.17
CA HIS A 60 16.28 8.63 3.01
C HIS A 60 17.10 7.41 3.42
N SER A 61 16.44 6.45 4.08
CA SER A 61 17.03 5.20 4.51
C SER A 61 16.28 4.03 3.87
N ALA A 62 17.01 2.99 3.49
CA ALA A 62 16.47 1.66 3.23
C ALA A 62 17.05 0.68 4.26
N LEU A 63 16.23 -0.26 4.73
CA LEU A 63 16.65 -1.30 5.67
C LEU A 63 17.37 -2.41 4.89
N ASN A 64 18.56 -2.79 5.35
CA ASN A 64 19.31 -3.94 4.85
C ASN A 64 19.46 -4.98 5.97
N ARG A 65 19.79 -6.22 5.60
CA ARG A 65 20.01 -7.31 6.55
C ARG A 65 21.03 -6.96 7.65
N ASP A 66 22.10 -6.28 7.26
CA ASP A 66 23.25 -6.01 8.13
C ASP A 66 23.42 -4.50 8.45
N GLY A 67 22.40 -3.68 8.19
CA GLY A 67 22.51 -2.23 8.39
C GLY A 67 21.48 -1.36 7.67
N LEU A 68 21.89 -0.17 7.22
CA LEU A 68 21.07 0.79 6.49
C LEU A 68 21.79 1.27 5.22
N HIS A 69 21.03 1.50 4.14
CA HIS A 69 21.51 2.23 2.97
C HIS A 69 20.93 3.64 2.99
N LEU A 70 21.78 4.67 2.94
CA LEU A 70 21.38 6.07 3.01
C LEU A 70 21.56 6.81 1.69
N ARG A 71 20.64 7.74 1.44
CA ARG A 71 20.70 8.71 0.36
C ARG A 71 20.33 10.09 0.85
N ALA A 72 20.98 11.10 0.29
CA ALA A 72 20.59 12.48 0.44
C ALA A 72 20.93 13.29 -0.82
N PRO A 73 20.27 14.43 -1.06
CA PRO A 73 20.54 15.26 -2.22
C PRO A 73 22.02 15.67 -2.31
N ASN A 74 22.60 15.48 -3.49
CA ASN A 74 24.00 15.81 -3.82
C ASN A 74 25.06 15.08 -2.98
N MET A 75 24.72 13.95 -2.36
CA MET A 75 25.66 13.10 -1.64
C MET A 75 25.83 11.77 -2.36
N ALA A 76 27.02 11.18 -2.29
CA ALA A 76 27.18 9.76 -2.62
C ALA A 76 26.33 8.91 -1.67
N ALA A 77 25.83 7.77 -2.14
CA ALA A 77 25.12 6.84 -1.26
C ALA A 77 26.06 6.31 -0.16
N LEU A 78 25.51 6.05 1.03
CA LEU A 78 26.27 5.55 2.17
C LEU A 78 25.66 4.26 2.70
N ASP A 79 26.46 3.20 2.80
CA ASP A 79 26.10 2.00 3.53
C ASP A 79 26.60 2.08 4.97
N ILE A 80 25.66 2.00 5.91
CA ILE A 80 25.92 1.83 7.34
C ILE A 80 25.85 0.33 7.61
N VAL A 81 26.90 -0.24 8.19
CA VAL A 81 27.01 -1.68 8.46
C VAL A 81 27.24 -1.90 9.96
N TYR A 82 26.36 -2.66 10.62
CA TYR A 82 26.37 -2.82 12.08
C TYR A 82 27.70 -3.38 12.61
N SER A 83 28.37 -4.27 11.86
CA SER A 83 29.64 -4.88 12.26
C SER A 83 30.83 -3.93 12.21
N GLU A 84 30.69 -2.75 11.59
CA GLU A 84 31.74 -1.72 11.54
C GLU A 84 31.66 -0.75 12.73
N PHE A 85 30.67 -0.91 13.61
CA PHE A 85 30.48 0.03 14.72
C PHE A 85 31.61 -0.12 15.74
N SER A 86 32.09 1.01 16.25
CA SER A 86 33.10 1.01 17.30
C SER A 86 32.54 0.47 18.62
N GLU A 87 33.43 -0.03 19.48
CA GLU A 87 33.08 -0.43 20.87
C GLU A 87 32.93 0.79 21.80
N ASP A 88 33.25 1.99 21.31
CA ASP A 88 33.22 3.22 22.08
C ASP A 88 31.77 3.70 22.32
N TYR A 89 31.44 3.96 23.58
CA TYR A 89 30.20 4.65 23.96
C TYR A 89 30.49 6.10 24.32
N ARG A 90 29.57 6.99 23.93
CA ARG A 90 29.65 8.42 24.18
C ARG A 90 28.36 8.90 24.84
N GLU A 91 28.50 9.89 25.72
CA GLU A 91 27.35 10.58 26.27
C GLU A 91 26.71 11.47 25.21
N VAL A 92 25.40 11.29 25.00
CA VAL A 92 24.59 12.09 24.07
C VAL A 92 23.36 12.62 24.80
N MET A 93 23.09 13.90 24.61
CA MET A 93 21.98 14.62 25.23
C MET A 93 20.75 14.60 24.31
N ILE A 94 19.72 13.87 24.73
CA ILE A 94 18.40 13.84 24.10
C ILE A 94 17.46 14.69 24.93
N TRP A 95 17.23 15.92 24.49
CA TRP A 95 16.52 16.94 25.28
C TRP A 95 17.19 17.18 26.63
N LYS A 96 16.63 16.63 27.71
CA LYS A 96 17.17 16.74 29.08
C LYS A 96 17.77 15.42 29.58
N ASP A 97 17.68 14.36 28.80
CA ASP A 97 18.15 13.03 29.16
C ASP A 97 19.57 12.82 28.64
N SER A 98 20.46 12.34 29.50
CA SER A 98 21.79 11.84 29.09
C SER A 98 21.67 10.34 28.76
N VAL A 99 22.24 9.93 27.61
CA VAL A 99 22.23 8.55 27.12
C VAL A 99 23.64 8.16 26.72
N GLN A 100 24.09 6.97 27.15
CA GLN A 100 25.30 6.37 26.61
C GLN A 100 24.97 5.72 25.25
N ALA A 101 25.50 6.27 24.16
CA ALA A 101 25.24 5.84 22.79
C ALA A 101 26.50 5.27 22.15
N GLN A 102 26.37 4.15 21.45
CA GLN A 102 27.48 3.52 20.73
C GLN A 102 27.87 4.41 19.55
N HIS A 103 29.14 4.76 19.44
CA HIS A 103 29.63 5.46 18.27
C HIS A 103 29.69 4.49 17.07
N CYS A 104 29.18 4.91 15.91
CA CYS A 104 29.12 4.06 14.73
C CYS A 104 30.51 3.97 14.07
N HIS A 105 30.80 4.80 13.08
CA HIS A 105 32.06 4.74 12.34
C HIS A 105 32.43 6.12 11.79
N ARG A 106 33.75 6.42 11.71
CA ARG A 106 34.26 7.74 11.31
C ARG A 106 33.90 8.13 9.87
N SER A 107 33.72 7.15 8.97
CA SER A 107 33.25 7.45 7.61
C SER A 107 31.81 7.94 7.59
N TYR A 108 30.96 7.47 8.52
CA TYR A 108 29.57 7.89 8.61
C TYR A 108 29.50 9.31 9.18
N ASP A 109 30.34 9.62 10.16
CA ASP A 109 30.54 10.97 10.69
C ASP A 109 30.94 11.95 9.59
N ALA A 110 31.92 11.58 8.77
CA ALA A 110 32.39 12.39 7.65
C ALA A 110 31.26 12.68 6.64
N TRP A 111 30.45 11.66 6.30
CA TRP A 111 29.33 11.82 5.39
C TRP A 111 28.26 12.77 5.93
N PHE A 112 27.85 12.62 7.20
CA PHE A 112 26.89 13.54 7.83
C PHE A 112 27.48 14.94 8.01
N SER A 113 28.78 15.04 8.30
CA SER A 113 29.46 16.33 8.44
C SER A 113 29.52 17.09 7.12
N GLU A 114 29.80 16.39 6.02
CA GLU A 114 29.76 16.95 4.67
C GLU A 114 28.34 17.40 4.30
N TYR A 115 27.34 16.56 4.54
CA TYR A 115 25.96 16.86 4.19
C TYR A 115 25.37 18.06 4.96
N LEU A 116 25.67 18.14 6.27
CA LEU A 116 25.16 19.21 7.13
C LEU A 116 26.05 20.46 7.12
N GLY A 117 27.31 20.33 6.69
CA GLY A 117 28.27 21.44 6.64
C GLY A 117 28.90 21.80 7.99
N GLU A 118 28.76 20.93 9.00
CA GLU A 118 29.35 21.09 10.33
C GLU A 118 29.80 19.74 10.89
N PRO A 119 30.82 19.69 11.78
CA PRO A 119 31.26 18.43 12.38
C PRO A 119 30.11 17.72 13.12
N CYS A 120 29.88 16.46 12.77
CA CYS A 120 28.82 15.62 13.29
C CYS A 120 29.34 14.21 13.60
N HIS A 121 28.68 13.52 14.52
CA HIS A 121 28.85 12.09 14.74
C HIS A 121 27.53 11.36 14.56
N LEU A 122 27.59 10.15 14.01
CA LEU A 122 26.45 9.22 14.02
C LEU A 122 26.61 8.23 15.18
N VAL A 123 25.61 8.18 16.04
CA VAL A 123 25.58 7.23 17.16
C VAL A 123 24.36 6.30 17.08
N PHE A 124 24.52 5.12 17.65
CA PHE A 124 23.54 4.03 17.68
C PHE A 124 23.14 3.71 19.12
N PHE A 125 21.88 3.37 19.32
CA PHE A 125 21.36 2.87 20.58
C PHE A 125 21.75 1.39 20.72
N GLY A 126 22.98 1.16 21.16
CA GLY A 126 23.58 -0.17 21.26
C GLY A 126 23.16 -0.93 22.52
N GLN A 127 23.73 -2.10 22.75
CA GLN A 127 23.34 -2.99 23.85
C GLN A 127 23.55 -2.41 25.26
N GLN A 128 24.52 -1.50 25.42
CA GLN A 128 24.78 -0.82 26.70
C GLN A 128 23.98 0.50 26.85
N SER A 129 23.21 0.89 25.84
CA SER A 129 22.37 2.09 25.90
C SER A 129 21.13 1.83 26.74
N GLN A 130 20.76 2.80 27.58
CA GLN A 130 19.52 2.78 28.37
C GLN A 130 18.91 4.16 28.41
N ARG A 131 17.59 4.23 28.30
CA ARG A 131 16.81 5.45 28.49
C ARG A 131 15.36 5.07 28.74
N LYS A 132 14.82 5.55 29.86
CA LYS A 132 13.47 5.22 30.30
C LYS A 132 12.43 6.19 29.73
N VAL A 133 11.25 5.66 29.43
CA VAL A 133 10.06 6.49 29.24
C VAL A 133 9.74 7.20 30.55
N LYS A 134 9.34 8.48 30.47
CA LYS A 134 9.04 9.28 31.66
C LYS A 134 8.01 8.56 32.56
N GLN A 135 8.35 8.42 33.84
CA GLN A 135 7.51 7.75 34.87
C GLN A 135 7.23 6.26 34.60
N ARG A 136 8.02 5.59 33.77
CA ARG A 136 7.92 4.14 33.53
C ARG A 136 9.30 3.47 33.55
N GLU A 137 9.29 2.16 33.71
CA GLU A 137 10.51 1.34 33.60
C GLU A 137 10.83 0.93 32.15
N SER A 138 9.83 0.95 31.26
CA SER A 138 9.97 0.63 29.83
C SER A 138 10.95 1.59 29.15
N GLN A 139 11.74 1.06 28.23
CA GLN A 139 12.75 1.83 27.51
C GLN A 139 12.20 2.63 26.31
N VAL A 140 12.95 3.65 25.89
CA VAL A 140 12.77 4.40 24.65
C VAL A 140 14.13 4.71 24.05
N SER A 141 14.28 4.56 22.73
CA SER A 141 15.52 4.88 22.02
C SER A 141 15.73 6.40 21.89
N PHE A 142 16.16 6.90 20.72
CA PHE A 142 16.33 8.33 20.46
C PHE A 142 15.04 9.05 20.01
N ALA A 143 13.87 8.42 20.15
CA ALA A 143 12.58 9.11 20.01
C ALA A 143 12.44 10.28 20.99
N ASP A 144 11.50 11.21 20.79
CA ASP A 144 11.45 12.43 21.62
C ASP A 144 11.16 12.15 23.10
N GLY A 145 10.21 11.26 23.38
CA GLY A 145 9.88 10.86 24.75
C GLY A 145 9.09 9.58 24.89
N TYR A 146 8.46 9.10 23.81
CA TYR A 146 7.71 7.86 23.79
C TYR A 146 8.10 6.99 22.57
N PRO A 147 8.05 5.66 22.70
CA PRO A 147 8.38 4.71 21.64
C PRO A 147 7.54 4.85 20.36
N LEU A 148 6.25 5.14 20.51
CA LEU A 148 5.29 5.08 19.41
C LEU A 148 4.37 6.30 19.40
N LEU A 149 3.96 6.68 18.21
CA LEU A 149 2.93 7.69 17.96
C LEU A 149 1.81 7.09 17.11
N LEU A 150 0.58 7.20 17.61
CA LEU A 150 -0.67 6.80 16.97
C LEU A 150 -1.43 8.02 16.44
N ILE A 151 -1.92 7.96 15.20
CA ILE A 151 -2.80 8.98 14.60
C ILE A 151 -3.87 8.27 13.77
N SER A 152 -5.11 8.79 13.71
CA SER A 152 -6.09 8.30 12.73
C SER A 152 -6.11 9.09 11.41
N GLU A 153 -6.45 8.43 10.30
CA GLU A 153 -6.67 9.08 9.00
C GLU A 153 -7.78 10.13 9.09
N ALA A 154 -8.86 9.81 9.81
CA ALA A 154 -9.97 10.74 10.03
C ALA A 154 -9.54 12.02 10.77
N SER A 155 -8.57 11.95 11.69
CA SER A 155 -7.98 13.13 12.32
C SER A 155 -7.23 14.02 11.33
N LEU A 156 -6.50 13.41 10.37
CA LEU A 156 -5.79 14.15 9.32
C LEU A 156 -6.78 14.80 8.34
N GLU A 157 -7.83 14.08 7.95
CA GLU A 157 -8.90 14.63 7.11
C GLU A 157 -9.58 15.84 7.77
N ASP A 158 -9.90 15.75 9.06
CA ASP A 158 -10.48 16.87 9.81
C ASP A 158 -9.57 18.10 9.85
N LEU A 159 -8.25 17.89 10.00
CA LEU A 159 -7.27 18.98 9.87
C LEU A 159 -7.30 19.60 8.49
N ASN A 160 -7.30 18.79 7.43
CA ASN A 160 -7.30 19.27 6.04
C ASN A 160 -8.58 20.05 5.68
N LEU A 161 -9.71 19.73 6.32
CA LEU A 161 -10.95 20.51 6.17
C LEU A 161 -10.88 21.91 6.81
N ARG A 162 -9.95 22.14 7.75
CA ARG A 162 -9.80 23.38 8.51
C ARG A 162 -8.59 24.21 8.09
N SER A 163 -7.53 23.56 7.63
CA SER A 163 -6.28 24.24 7.27
C SER A 163 -6.36 24.89 5.91
N SER A 164 -5.57 25.95 5.70
CA SER A 164 -5.41 26.60 4.39
C SER A 164 -4.51 25.80 3.44
N ALA A 165 -3.63 24.96 3.98
CA ALA A 165 -2.72 24.08 3.27
C ALA A 165 -3.23 22.63 3.31
N ILE A 166 -2.78 21.81 2.36
CA ILE A 166 -2.99 20.36 2.36
C ILE A 166 -1.84 19.72 3.12
N HIS A 167 -2.18 18.87 4.09
CA HIS A 167 -1.27 18.16 4.97
C HIS A 167 -1.26 16.67 4.67
N SER A 168 -0.10 16.06 4.87
CA SER A 168 0.12 14.62 4.72
C SER A 168 0.51 14.00 6.07
N MET A 169 0.30 12.69 6.21
CA MET A 169 0.51 12.00 7.49
C MET A 169 1.99 12.03 7.93
N GLU A 170 2.91 12.04 6.96
CA GLU A 170 4.36 12.02 7.15
C GLU A 170 4.87 13.24 7.93
N GLN A 171 4.19 14.39 7.81
CA GLN A 171 4.53 15.60 8.57
C GLN A 171 4.43 15.38 10.09
N PHE A 172 3.56 14.47 10.52
CA PHE A 172 3.33 14.17 11.92
C PHE A 172 4.20 13.04 12.45
N ARG A 173 4.86 12.31 11.54
CA ARG A 173 5.77 11.21 11.81
C ARG A 173 5.20 10.08 12.71
N PRO A 174 3.93 9.65 12.53
CA PRO A 174 3.39 8.55 13.31
C PRO A 174 4.14 7.25 13.00
N ASN A 175 4.10 6.33 13.96
CA ASN A 175 4.51 4.95 13.75
C ASN A 175 3.33 4.08 13.33
N ILE A 176 2.16 4.39 13.88
CA ILE A 176 0.92 3.64 13.73
C ILE A 176 -0.13 4.62 13.22
N VAL A 177 -0.73 4.30 12.07
CA VAL A 177 -1.89 5.04 11.56
C VAL A 177 -3.07 4.09 11.49
N VAL A 178 -4.23 4.57 11.94
CA VAL A 178 -5.47 3.79 11.92
C VAL A 178 -6.51 4.43 11.02
N LYS A 179 -7.30 3.60 10.36
CA LYS A 179 -8.46 4.00 9.56
C LYS A 179 -9.75 3.43 10.11
N ASN A 180 -10.88 3.82 9.50
CA ASN A 180 -12.23 3.41 9.89
C ASN A 180 -12.58 3.84 11.34
N THR A 181 -12.16 5.04 11.72
CA THR A 181 -12.51 5.67 12.98
C THR A 181 -13.19 7.02 12.75
N GLU A 182 -13.88 7.53 13.76
CA GLU A 182 -14.23 8.95 13.77
C GLU A 182 -12.95 9.81 13.93
N ALA A 183 -13.02 11.08 13.52
CA ALA A 183 -11.93 12.02 13.72
C ALA A 183 -11.62 12.16 15.22
N PHE A 184 -10.34 12.05 15.57
CA PHE A 184 -9.81 12.09 16.93
C PHE A 184 -10.31 10.97 17.86
N ALA A 185 -10.82 9.87 17.32
CA ALA A 185 -11.23 8.71 18.14
C ALA A 185 -10.09 8.21 19.05
N GLU A 186 -8.84 8.30 18.58
CA GLU A 186 -7.65 7.89 19.34
C GLU A 186 -7.49 8.66 20.68
N ASP A 187 -8.03 9.87 20.81
CA ASP A 187 -7.97 10.65 22.05
C ASP A 187 -8.68 9.96 23.21
N GLY A 188 -9.77 9.24 22.89
CA GLY A 188 -10.59 8.50 23.83
C GLY A 188 -10.07 7.08 24.13
N TRP A 189 -8.99 6.64 23.50
CA TRP A 189 -8.42 5.32 23.76
C TRP A 189 -7.50 5.36 24.97
N LYS A 190 -7.60 4.36 25.84
CA LYS A 190 -6.67 4.16 26.96
C LYS A 190 -5.80 2.93 26.74
N ARG A 191 -6.41 1.80 26.37
CA ARG A 191 -5.71 0.59 25.94
C ARG A 191 -6.34 0.05 24.67
N PHE A 192 -5.50 -0.42 23.77
CA PHE A 192 -5.94 -1.05 22.53
C PHE A 192 -4.99 -2.17 22.15
N LYS A 193 -5.40 -3.03 21.23
CA LYS A 193 -4.63 -4.17 20.74
C LYS A 193 -4.58 -4.14 19.22
N ILE A 194 -3.43 -4.50 18.66
CA ILE A 194 -3.22 -4.74 17.23
C ILE A 194 -2.63 -6.14 17.09
N GLY A 195 -3.34 -7.06 16.44
CA GLY A 195 -2.94 -8.47 16.39
C GLY A 195 -2.83 -9.05 17.80
N GLU A 196 -1.63 -9.46 18.20
CA GLU A 196 -1.33 -9.98 19.55
C GLU A 196 -0.75 -8.93 20.52
N VAL A 197 -0.43 -7.74 20.03
CA VAL A 197 0.30 -6.72 20.80
C VAL A 197 -0.67 -5.72 21.41
N GLU A 198 -0.62 -5.59 22.73
CA GLU A 198 -1.36 -4.60 23.49
C GLU A 198 -0.57 -3.32 23.67
N PHE A 199 -1.28 -2.21 23.64
CA PHE A 199 -0.75 -0.87 23.69
C PHE A 199 -1.49 -0.06 24.76
N GLU A 200 -0.76 0.84 25.41
CA GLU A 200 -1.31 1.80 26.34
C GLU A 200 -1.04 3.23 25.88
N VAL A 201 -2.12 4.00 25.72
CA VAL A 201 -2.06 5.41 25.39
C VAL A 201 -1.65 6.21 26.62
N GLN A 202 -0.55 6.94 26.50
CA GLN A 202 0.01 7.71 27.61
C GLN A 202 -0.60 9.12 27.66
N ASN A 203 -0.37 9.92 26.61
CA ASN A 203 -0.79 11.32 26.58
C ASN A 203 -0.85 11.86 25.14
N PRO A 204 -1.62 12.93 24.92
CA PRO A 204 -1.64 13.63 23.64
C PRO A 204 -0.24 14.09 23.22
N CYS A 205 0.07 13.94 21.94
CA CYS A 205 1.35 14.33 21.37
C CYS A 205 1.33 15.83 21.04
N SER A 206 2.14 16.61 21.76
CA SER A 206 2.29 18.03 21.44
C SER A 206 3.07 18.21 20.13
N ARG A 207 2.56 19.08 19.26
CA ARG A 207 3.18 19.32 17.94
C ARG A 207 4.14 20.50 18.01
N CYS A 208 5.26 20.37 17.30
CA CYS A 208 6.31 21.37 17.25
C CYS A 208 6.54 21.86 15.80
N ILE A 209 7.45 22.82 15.64
CA ILE A 209 7.78 23.43 14.34
C ILE A 209 8.14 22.42 13.24
N PHE A 210 8.62 21.21 13.60
CA PHE A 210 8.90 20.15 12.64
C PHE A 210 7.67 19.84 11.76
N THR A 211 6.45 19.86 12.29
CA THR A 211 5.27 19.53 11.46
C THR A 211 5.00 20.54 10.36
N THR A 212 5.62 21.72 10.43
CA THR A 212 5.54 22.74 9.38
C THR A 212 6.62 22.56 8.32
N LEU A 213 7.56 21.63 8.50
CA LEU A 213 8.61 21.33 7.55
C LEU A 213 8.05 20.52 6.38
N ASP A 214 8.18 21.06 5.17
CA ASP A 214 8.09 20.27 3.96
C ASP A 214 9.38 19.45 3.82
N GLN A 215 9.25 18.13 3.91
CA GLN A 215 10.38 17.20 3.92
C GLN A 215 11.06 17.10 2.56
N ALA A 216 10.37 17.38 1.45
CA ALA A 216 10.95 17.37 0.12
C ALA A 216 11.79 18.62 -0.13
N SER A 217 11.25 19.80 0.18
CA SER A 217 11.97 21.07 -0.03
C SER A 217 12.92 21.43 1.11
N GLY A 218 12.74 20.88 2.30
CA GLY A 218 13.51 21.23 3.51
C GLY A 218 13.17 22.61 4.05
N GLN A 219 12.03 23.18 3.68
CA GLN A 219 11.60 24.51 4.09
C GLN A 219 10.42 24.44 5.05
N PHE A 220 10.44 25.29 6.07
CA PHE A 220 9.28 25.47 6.95
C PHE A 220 8.20 26.29 6.25
N HIS A 221 6.95 25.88 6.43
CA HIS A 221 5.81 26.55 5.84
C HIS A 221 5.73 28.00 6.35
N PRO A 222 5.63 29.00 5.46
CA PRO A 222 5.73 30.42 5.83
C PRO A 222 4.65 30.85 6.82
N ASN A 223 3.45 30.26 6.71
CA ASN A 223 2.32 30.54 7.59
C ASN A 223 2.28 29.64 8.84
N LYS A 224 3.34 28.86 9.12
CA LYS A 224 3.42 27.91 10.24
C LYS A 224 2.28 26.89 10.28
N GLU A 225 1.77 26.49 9.11
CA GLU A 225 0.79 25.40 9.01
C GLU A 225 1.50 24.06 9.21
N PRO A 226 0.90 23.06 9.91
CA PRO A 226 -0.46 23.04 10.45
C PRO A 226 -0.62 23.66 11.87
N LEU A 227 0.46 24.12 12.52
CA LEU A 227 0.39 24.64 13.90
C LEU A 227 -0.57 25.83 14.03
N ALA A 228 -0.59 26.72 13.04
CA ALA A 228 -1.51 27.85 12.99
C ALA A 228 -2.98 27.41 12.97
N THR A 229 -3.30 26.29 12.32
CA THR A 229 -4.65 25.72 12.32
C THR A 229 -4.94 25.04 13.65
N PHE A 230 -4.03 24.20 14.17
CA PHE A 230 -4.23 23.54 15.46
C PHE A 230 -4.43 24.53 16.63
N ALA A 231 -3.77 25.69 16.61
CA ALA A 231 -3.97 26.73 17.62
C ALA A 231 -5.44 27.17 17.78
N LYS A 232 -6.27 26.95 16.76
CA LYS A 232 -7.69 27.36 16.76
C LYS A 232 -8.63 26.32 17.38
N TYR A 233 -8.24 25.04 17.41
CA TYR A 233 -9.16 23.94 17.78
C TYR A 233 -8.54 22.74 18.50
N ARG A 234 -7.23 22.72 18.68
CA ARG A 234 -6.46 21.66 19.34
C ARG A 234 -5.43 22.22 20.33
N GLN A 235 -5.62 23.47 20.76
CA GLN A 235 -4.78 24.12 21.76
C GLN A 235 -5.28 23.75 23.15
N GLY A 236 -4.42 23.09 23.93
CA GLY A 236 -4.68 22.82 25.34
C GLY A 236 -3.98 23.82 26.25
N ASP A 237 -3.89 23.48 27.53
CA ASP A 237 -3.29 24.32 28.55
C ASP A 237 -1.79 24.60 28.27
N GLY A 238 -1.36 25.81 28.61
CA GLY A 238 0.03 26.24 28.42
C GLY A 238 0.41 26.60 26.97
N GLY A 239 -0.57 26.66 26.05
CA GLY A 239 -0.35 27.13 24.67
C GLY A 239 0.17 26.07 23.70
N ASN A 240 0.32 24.83 24.15
CA ASN A 240 0.68 23.72 23.28
C ASN A 240 -0.52 23.25 22.45
N VAL A 241 -0.23 22.76 21.26
CA VAL A 241 -1.23 22.18 20.36
C VAL A 241 -1.00 20.69 20.20
N TYR A 242 -2.09 19.90 20.07
CA TYR A 242 -2.02 18.45 20.19
C TYR A 242 -2.63 17.71 18.99
N PHE A 243 -1.89 16.72 18.47
CA PHE A 243 -2.35 15.87 17.37
C PHE A 243 -1.65 14.50 17.43
N GLY A 244 -2.46 13.44 17.48
CA GLY A 244 -1.99 12.09 17.77
C GLY A 244 -1.76 11.81 19.24
N GLN A 245 -1.51 10.54 19.54
CA GLN A 245 -1.36 10.01 20.88
C GLN A 245 -0.01 9.30 21.04
N ASN A 246 0.70 9.60 22.12
CA ASN A 246 1.91 8.86 22.49
C ASN A 246 1.52 7.51 23.09
N VAL A 247 2.18 6.45 22.65
CA VAL A 247 1.83 5.07 22.96
C VAL A 247 3.07 4.29 23.39
N VAL A 248 2.86 3.34 24.31
CA VAL A 248 3.84 2.29 24.64
C VAL A 248 3.23 0.92 24.38
N ALA A 249 4.05 -0.05 23.98
CA ALA A 249 3.66 -1.45 23.92
C ALA A 249 3.74 -2.09 25.31
N LEU A 250 2.83 -3.00 25.62
CA LEU A 250 2.79 -3.74 26.89
C LEU A 250 3.40 -5.14 26.75
N ASN A 251 3.51 -5.64 25.53
CA ASN A 251 4.17 -6.88 25.14
C ASN A 251 4.81 -6.73 23.76
N SER A 252 5.59 -7.73 23.34
CA SER A 252 6.21 -7.80 22.02
C SER A 252 5.47 -8.76 21.12
N GLY A 253 5.55 -8.51 19.81
CA GLY A 253 4.89 -9.34 18.80
C GLY A 253 4.95 -8.69 17.43
N LYS A 254 4.46 -9.40 16.42
CA LYS A 254 4.39 -8.84 15.05
C LYS A 254 3.05 -8.14 14.87
N ILE A 255 3.09 -6.96 14.26
CA ILE A 255 1.90 -6.27 13.73
C ILE A 255 2.06 -6.04 12.23
N SER A 256 0.96 -6.13 11.50
CA SER A 256 0.93 -6.02 10.03
C SER A 256 -0.15 -5.03 9.59
N LEU A 257 0.05 -4.42 8.42
CA LEU A 257 -0.99 -3.60 7.81
C LEU A 257 -2.30 -4.38 7.74
N TYR A 258 -3.39 -3.66 7.98
CA TYR A 258 -4.76 -4.15 8.04
C TYR A 258 -5.10 -5.04 9.24
N ASP A 259 -4.18 -5.24 10.18
CA ASP A 259 -4.54 -5.84 11.48
C ASP A 259 -5.67 -5.03 12.14
N SER A 260 -6.60 -5.74 12.78
CA SER A 260 -7.70 -5.13 13.50
C SER A 260 -7.23 -4.37 14.74
N ILE A 261 -7.89 -3.23 15.00
CA ILE A 261 -7.68 -2.46 16.22
C ILE A 261 -8.83 -2.76 17.18
N GLU A 262 -8.52 -3.45 18.27
CA GLU A 262 -9.46 -3.71 19.35
C GLU A 262 -9.22 -2.70 20.48
N VAL A 263 -10.20 -1.82 20.76
CA VAL A 263 -10.11 -0.89 21.89
C VAL A 263 -10.53 -1.62 23.16
N LEU A 264 -9.55 -1.95 24.00
CA LEU A 264 -9.72 -2.72 25.24
C LEU A 264 -10.25 -1.85 26.39
N GLU A 265 -9.83 -0.59 26.45
CA GLU A 265 -10.23 0.34 27.50
C GLU A 265 -10.29 1.77 26.92
N THR A 266 -11.35 2.50 27.25
CA THR A 266 -11.54 3.90 26.86
C THR A 266 -11.28 4.85 28.03
N ARG A 267 -10.98 6.11 27.71
CA ARG A 267 -10.90 7.22 28.64
C ARG A 267 -11.70 8.41 28.10
N GLN A 268 -11.92 9.40 28.96
CA GLN A 268 -12.45 10.68 28.53
C GLN A 268 -11.41 11.40 27.68
N ALA A 269 -11.77 11.73 26.44
CA ALA A 269 -10.94 12.54 25.55
C ALA A 269 -10.77 13.95 26.11
N GLU A 270 -9.59 14.55 25.91
CA GLU A 270 -9.35 15.95 26.25
C GLU A 270 -10.19 16.86 25.34
N VAL A 271 -10.80 17.88 25.92
CA VAL A 271 -11.66 18.82 25.20
C VAL A 271 -10.91 20.12 24.98
N TYR A 272 -10.82 20.53 23.71
CA TYR A 272 -10.16 21.77 23.32
C TYR A 272 -11.19 22.81 22.87
N PRO A 273 -11.00 24.10 23.17
CA PRO A 273 -11.83 25.16 22.61
C PRO A 273 -11.70 25.17 21.08
N ASP A 274 -12.84 25.10 20.37
CA ASP A 274 -12.87 25.17 18.90
C ASP A 274 -13.40 26.52 18.45
N THR A 275 -12.50 27.32 17.88
CA THR A 275 -12.79 28.63 17.27
C THR A 275 -12.59 28.61 15.76
N SER A 276 -12.37 27.43 15.18
CA SER A 276 -12.12 27.28 13.75
C SER A 276 -13.40 27.07 12.97
N GLU A 277 -13.50 27.74 11.83
CA GLU A 277 -14.53 27.41 10.84
C GLU A 277 -14.04 26.18 10.07
N LYS A 278 -14.77 25.07 10.17
CA LYS A 278 -14.65 24.02 9.16
C LYS A 278 -15.15 24.60 7.86
N ARG A 279 -14.40 24.45 6.76
CA ARG A 279 -14.99 24.68 5.43
C ARG A 279 -16.23 23.77 5.37
N GLN A 280 -17.43 24.35 5.33
CA GLN A 280 -18.60 23.57 4.93
C GLN A 280 -18.23 23.00 3.57
N ALA A 281 -18.32 21.68 3.41
CA ALA A 281 -18.25 21.08 2.09
C ALA A 281 -19.30 21.81 1.25
N ASN A 282 -18.86 22.75 0.41
CA ASN A 282 -19.75 23.68 -0.25
C ASN A 282 -20.78 22.87 -1.03
N SER A 283 -22.03 22.96 -0.58
CA SER A 283 -23.22 22.44 -1.23
C SER A 283 -23.49 23.25 -2.50
N THR A 284 -22.68 22.99 -3.50
CA THR A 284 -23.20 22.92 -4.87
C THR A 284 -23.95 21.58 -4.94
N PRO A 285 -25.08 21.41 -5.66
CA PRO A 285 -25.61 20.07 -5.90
C PRO A 285 -24.66 19.34 -6.86
N SER A 286 -23.51 18.90 -6.32
CA SER A 286 -22.50 18.09 -6.96
C SER A 286 -22.63 16.67 -6.42
N ALA A 287 -22.59 15.71 -7.34
CA ALA A 287 -22.67 14.27 -7.09
C ALA A 287 -21.95 13.81 -5.79
N GLN A 288 -22.60 12.90 -5.04
CA GLN A 288 -21.98 12.16 -3.94
C GLN A 288 -20.70 11.45 -4.42
N GLN A 289 -19.67 11.46 -3.59
CA GLN A 289 -18.47 10.65 -3.80
C GLN A 289 -18.76 9.20 -3.41
N TRP A 290 -18.23 8.26 -4.21
CA TRP A 290 -18.39 6.82 -3.99
C TRP A 290 -17.62 6.38 -2.74
N GLN A 291 -18.36 5.95 -1.70
CA GLN A 291 -17.79 5.47 -0.44
C GLN A 291 -17.33 4.01 -0.53
N GLN A 292 -16.24 3.66 0.16
CA GLN A 292 -15.76 2.27 0.26
C GLN A 292 -16.81 1.40 0.96
N GLY A 293 -17.12 0.24 0.38
CA GLY A 293 -18.08 -0.74 0.92
C GLY A 293 -19.49 -0.69 0.32
N GLU A 294 -19.87 0.40 -0.36
CA GLU A 294 -21.17 0.48 -1.05
C GLU A 294 -21.10 -0.16 -2.44
N ALA A 295 -21.90 -1.21 -2.65
CA ALA A 295 -22.09 -1.79 -3.97
C ALA A 295 -22.95 -0.86 -4.83
N VAL A 296 -22.37 -0.40 -5.94
CA VAL A 296 -23.02 0.48 -6.90
C VAL A 296 -23.29 -0.26 -8.19
N LYS A 297 -24.42 0.04 -8.80
CA LYS A 297 -24.83 -0.52 -10.09
C LYS A 297 -24.32 0.36 -11.23
N LEU A 298 -23.35 -0.15 -11.99
CA LEU A 298 -22.84 0.47 -13.21
C LEU A 298 -23.69 0.08 -14.41
N SER A 299 -23.93 1.03 -15.31
CA SER A 299 -24.56 0.79 -16.60
C SER A 299 -23.50 0.64 -17.68
N CYS A 300 -23.43 -0.51 -18.35
CA CYS A 300 -22.59 -0.66 -19.54
C CYS A 300 -23.19 0.17 -20.68
N ILE A 301 -22.43 1.13 -21.20
CA ILE A 301 -22.89 2.05 -22.25
C ILE A 301 -22.22 1.78 -23.59
N ALA A 302 -21.06 1.12 -23.61
CA ALA A 302 -20.39 0.74 -24.83
C ALA A 302 -19.53 -0.51 -24.64
N VAL A 303 -19.38 -1.27 -25.72
CA VAL A 303 -18.45 -2.40 -25.82
C VAL A 303 -17.68 -2.22 -27.12
N GLN A 304 -16.36 -2.10 -27.00
CA GLN A 304 -15.44 -1.92 -28.12
C GLN A 304 -14.58 -3.18 -28.28
N GLN A 305 -14.38 -3.62 -29.51
CA GLN A 305 -13.43 -4.68 -29.84
C GLN A 305 -12.08 -4.03 -30.14
N ASP A 306 -11.05 -4.32 -29.36
CA ASP A 306 -9.73 -3.69 -29.51
C ASP A 306 -8.76 -4.57 -30.31
N THR A 307 -8.73 -5.87 -30.00
CA THR A 307 -7.97 -6.88 -30.73
C THR A 307 -8.87 -8.06 -31.07
N HIS A 308 -8.35 -9.15 -31.63
CA HIS A 308 -9.14 -10.36 -31.87
C HIS A 308 -9.67 -11.02 -30.57
N ASP A 309 -9.04 -10.77 -29.43
CA ASP A 309 -9.37 -11.39 -28.14
C ASP A 309 -9.49 -10.40 -26.96
N VAL A 310 -9.47 -9.09 -27.22
CA VAL A 310 -9.61 -8.04 -26.19
C VAL A 310 -10.79 -7.13 -26.50
N LYS A 311 -11.58 -6.83 -25.47
CA LYS A 311 -12.66 -5.84 -25.52
C LYS A 311 -12.54 -4.82 -24.40
N THR A 312 -12.78 -3.54 -24.69
CA THR A 312 -13.05 -2.50 -23.70
C THR A 312 -14.55 -2.38 -23.44
N PHE A 313 -14.92 -2.44 -22.15
CA PHE A 313 -16.28 -2.20 -21.68
C PHE A 313 -16.32 -0.86 -20.98
N VAL A 314 -17.22 0.02 -21.42
CA VAL A 314 -17.38 1.37 -20.89
C VAL A 314 -18.65 1.43 -20.06
N PHE A 315 -18.54 2.02 -18.88
CA PHE A 315 -19.61 2.11 -17.89
C PHE A 315 -19.88 3.55 -17.46
N GLU A 316 -21.14 3.81 -17.11
CA GLU A 316 -21.57 5.01 -16.39
C GLU A 316 -22.01 4.62 -14.97
N PRO A 317 -21.51 5.32 -13.92
CA PRO A 317 -22.10 5.21 -12.60
C PRO A 317 -23.46 5.91 -12.52
N PRO A 318 -24.24 5.72 -11.45
CA PRO A 318 -25.47 6.48 -11.22
C PRO A 318 -25.21 7.98 -11.34
N LYS A 319 -26.15 8.74 -11.90
CA LYS A 319 -25.97 10.18 -12.22
C LYS A 319 -25.56 11.06 -11.04
N HIS A 320 -25.87 10.64 -9.83
CA HIS A 320 -25.56 11.35 -8.60
C HIS A 320 -24.19 10.96 -8.03
N LEU A 321 -23.42 10.10 -8.71
CA LEU A 321 -22.16 9.55 -8.22
C LEU A 321 -21.01 9.94 -9.14
N GLN A 322 -19.89 10.34 -8.54
CA GLN A 322 -18.60 10.46 -9.22
C GLN A 322 -17.67 9.34 -8.74
N ALA A 323 -17.05 8.64 -9.67
CA ALA A 323 -16.01 7.68 -9.33
C ALA A 323 -14.68 8.42 -9.12
N THR A 324 -14.18 8.36 -7.90
CA THR A 324 -12.85 8.89 -7.51
C THR A 324 -11.90 7.71 -7.37
N TYR A 325 -10.78 7.74 -8.09
CA TYR A 325 -9.75 6.70 -8.05
C TYR A 325 -8.40 7.25 -8.52
N LEU A 326 -7.33 6.54 -8.21
CA LEU A 326 -5.98 6.85 -8.65
C LEU A 326 -5.64 6.08 -9.95
N PRO A 327 -4.84 6.68 -10.86
CA PRO A 327 -4.52 6.05 -12.13
C PRO A 327 -3.67 4.80 -11.94
N GLY A 328 -4.24 3.64 -12.27
CA GLY A 328 -3.66 2.32 -12.03
C GLY A 328 -4.53 1.40 -11.15
N GLN A 329 -5.50 1.96 -10.40
CA GLN A 329 -6.40 1.20 -9.53
C GLN A 329 -7.38 0.30 -10.30
N TYR A 330 -7.93 -0.70 -9.60
CA TYR A 330 -8.91 -1.63 -10.12
C TYR A 330 -10.30 -1.44 -9.50
N MET A 331 -11.31 -2.05 -10.10
CA MET A 331 -12.62 -2.23 -9.49
C MET A 331 -13.04 -3.71 -9.52
N GLY A 332 -13.74 -4.14 -8.46
CA GLY A 332 -14.28 -5.49 -8.35
C GLY A 332 -15.68 -5.57 -8.94
N LEU A 333 -15.85 -6.35 -10.01
CA LEU A 333 -17.14 -6.62 -10.63
C LEU A 333 -17.79 -7.86 -10.03
N GLU A 334 -19.09 -7.76 -9.76
CA GLU A 334 -19.95 -8.90 -9.41
C GLU A 334 -20.72 -9.34 -10.67
N LEU A 335 -20.54 -10.60 -11.07
CA LEU A 335 -21.18 -11.22 -12.23
C LEU A 335 -22.08 -12.35 -11.75
N GLU A 336 -23.14 -12.63 -12.49
CA GLU A 336 -23.94 -13.85 -12.33
C GLU A 336 -23.75 -14.71 -13.58
N ILE A 337 -23.11 -15.87 -13.42
CA ILE A 337 -22.77 -16.80 -14.51
C ILE A 337 -23.40 -18.14 -14.18
N ASP A 338 -24.31 -18.62 -15.04
CA ASP A 338 -25.05 -19.87 -14.85
C ASP A 338 -25.74 -19.97 -13.48
N GLY A 339 -26.29 -18.85 -13.00
CA GLY A 339 -26.95 -18.74 -11.70
C GLY A 339 -26.01 -18.72 -10.49
N LYS A 340 -24.69 -18.62 -10.70
CA LYS A 340 -23.68 -18.52 -9.64
C LYS A 340 -23.02 -17.13 -9.63
N PRO A 341 -22.86 -16.50 -8.45
CA PRO A 341 -22.07 -15.28 -8.34
C PRO A 341 -20.59 -15.54 -8.62
N VAL A 342 -20.00 -14.71 -9.46
CA VAL A 342 -18.59 -14.72 -9.85
C VAL A 342 -18.03 -13.31 -9.74
N HIS A 343 -16.98 -13.14 -8.94
CA HIS A 343 -16.41 -11.83 -8.66
C HIS A 343 -15.01 -11.73 -9.22
N ARG A 344 -14.69 -10.64 -9.93
CA ARG A 344 -13.35 -10.43 -10.51
C ARG A 344 -12.96 -8.97 -10.49
N ASN A 345 -11.68 -8.74 -10.16
CA ASN A 345 -11.06 -7.43 -10.23
C ASN A 345 -10.59 -7.16 -11.65
N TYR A 346 -10.86 -5.95 -12.12
CA TYR A 346 -10.36 -5.44 -13.39
C TYR A 346 -9.80 -4.04 -13.18
N THR A 347 -8.55 -3.84 -13.58
CA THR A 347 -7.94 -2.50 -13.59
C THR A 347 -8.77 -1.54 -14.42
N LEU A 348 -9.02 -0.36 -13.87
CA LEU A 348 -9.65 0.73 -14.58
C LEU A 348 -8.67 1.23 -15.63
N SER A 349 -8.93 0.88 -16.89
CA SER A 349 -8.15 1.39 -18.03
C SER A 349 -8.47 2.86 -18.33
N SER A 350 -9.63 3.38 -17.93
CA SER A 350 -10.00 4.79 -18.08
C SER A 350 -9.13 5.74 -17.24
N SER A 351 -9.16 7.02 -17.59
CA SER A 351 -8.54 8.09 -16.80
C SER A 351 -9.46 8.52 -15.65
N PRO A 352 -8.93 8.72 -14.42
CA PRO A 352 -9.70 9.22 -13.30
C PRO A 352 -10.14 10.68 -13.44
N SER A 353 -9.59 11.45 -14.38
CA SER A 353 -10.10 12.79 -14.71
C SER A 353 -11.48 12.76 -15.40
N ARG A 354 -12.01 11.57 -15.70
CA ARG A 354 -13.29 11.33 -16.35
C ARG A 354 -14.23 10.55 -15.41
N PRO A 355 -14.66 11.14 -14.27
CA PRO A 355 -15.28 10.41 -13.15
C PRO A 355 -16.67 9.80 -13.45
N TYR A 356 -17.28 10.17 -14.58
CA TYR A 356 -18.57 9.66 -15.03
C TYR A 356 -18.46 8.58 -16.11
N ARG A 357 -17.23 8.22 -16.52
CA ARG A 357 -17.01 7.24 -17.59
C ARG A 357 -15.86 6.32 -17.21
N LEU A 358 -16.22 5.15 -16.69
CA LEU A 358 -15.29 4.11 -16.31
C LEU A 358 -15.08 3.14 -17.48
N ALA A 359 -13.89 2.58 -17.60
CA ALA A 359 -13.63 1.57 -18.61
C ALA A 359 -12.68 0.49 -18.10
N ILE A 360 -13.02 -0.77 -18.37
CA ILE A 360 -12.10 -1.91 -18.20
C ILE A 360 -11.80 -2.49 -19.57
N THR A 361 -10.58 -2.95 -19.75
CA THR A 361 -10.15 -3.59 -21.00
C THR A 361 -9.78 -5.03 -20.68
N VAL A 362 -10.54 -5.97 -21.24
CA VAL A 362 -10.55 -7.37 -20.79
C VAL A 362 -10.08 -8.24 -21.93
N LYS A 363 -8.94 -8.91 -21.71
CA LYS A 363 -8.48 -10.00 -22.56
C LYS A 363 -9.28 -11.27 -22.26
N ARG A 364 -9.73 -11.94 -23.32
CA ARG A 364 -10.39 -13.24 -23.25
C ARG A 364 -9.36 -14.28 -22.83
N VAL A 365 -9.70 -15.05 -21.80
CA VAL A 365 -8.82 -16.10 -21.26
C VAL A 365 -9.41 -17.45 -21.63
N THR A 366 -8.61 -18.32 -22.25
CA THR A 366 -9.02 -19.69 -22.55
C THR A 366 -9.46 -20.40 -21.27
N GLY A 367 -10.72 -20.86 -21.23
CA GLY A 367 -11.31 -21.49 -20.04
C GLY A 367 -11.66 -20.52 -18.89
N GLY A 368 -11.41 -19.21 -19.03
CA GLY A 368 -11.77 -18.23 -18.01
C GLY A 368 -13.28 -18.01 -17.94
N GLN A 369 -13.86 -18.07 -16.74
CA GLN A 369 -15.33 -17.92 -16.58
C GLN A 369 -15.78 -16.47 -16.85
N ALA A 370 -15.24 -15.51 -16.09
CA ALA A 370 -15.66 -14.12 -16.13
C ALA A 370 -15.31 -13.40 -17.44
N SER A 371 -14.08 -13.56 -17.94
CA SER A 371 -13.65 -12.89 -19.17
C SER A 371 -14.42 -13.41 -20.40
N ASN A 372 -14.69 -14.72 -20.48
CA ASN A 372 -15.54 -15.26 -21.54
C ASN A 372 -16.99 -14.75 -21.41
N TRP A 373 -17.54 -14.74 -20.19
CA TRP A 373 -18.90 -14.24 -19.98
C TRP A 373 -19.03 -12.76 -20.37
N LEU A 374 -18.09 -11.91 -19.98
CA LEU A 374 -18.07 -10.50 -20.39
C LEU A 374 -18.03 -10.36 -21.91
N HIS A 375 -17.18 -11.15 -22.57
CA HIS A 375 -17.05 -11.13 -24.03
C HIS A 375 -18.31 -11.58 -24.77
N ASP A 376 -18.98 -12.61 -24.27
CA ASP A 376 -20.10 -13.26 -24.95
C ASP A 376 -21.46 -12.62 -24.60
N ASN A 377 -21.60 -12.08 -23.38
CA ASN A 377 -22.89 -11.68 -22.83
C ASN A 377 -23.03 -10.19 -22.56
N LEU A 378 -21.99 -9.51 -22.05
CA LEU A 378 -22.13 -8.11 -21.65
C LEU A 378 -22.31 -7.20 -22.87
N LYS A 379 -23.41 -6.44 -22.88
CA LYS A 379 -23.81 -5.54 -23.97
C LYS A 379 -24.23 -4.18 -23.43
N PRO A 380 -24.20 -3.12 -24.26
CA PRO A 380 -24.74 -1.82 -23.88
C PRO A 380 -26.19 -1.93 -23.38
N GLY A 381 -26.51 -1.23 -22.30
CA GLY A 381 -27.80 -1.27 -21.60
C GLY A 381 -27.87 -2.28 -20.45
N MET A 382 -26.91 -3.21 -20.34
CA MET A 382 -26.81 -4.11 -19.19
C MET A 382 -26.18 -3.42 -18.00
N HIS A 383 -26.38 -3.99 -16.82
CA HIS A 383 -25.88 -3.42 -15.57
C HIS A 383 -25.09 -4.46 -14.79
N LEU A 384 -24.04 -4.02 -14.10
CA LEU A 384 -23.23 -4.85 -13.20
C LEU A 384 -23.09 -4.15 -11.85
N ASN A 385 -23.06 -4.93 -10.78
CA ASN A 385 -22.70 -4.41 -9.47
C ASN A 385 -21.18 -4.35 -9.35
N THR A 386 -20.70 -3.37 -8.60
CA THR A 386 -19.27 -3.18 -8.33
C THR A 386 -19.09 -2.44 -7.02
N HIS A 387 -17.91 -2.61 -6.44
CA HIS A 387 -17.47 -1.79 -5.31
C HIS A 387 -16.63 -0.60 -5.77
N ALA A 388 -16.40 0.33 -4.84
CA ALA A 388 -15.53 1.48 -5.07
C ALA A 388 -14.14 1.02 -5.55
N PRO A 389 -13.49 1.78 -6.45
CA PRO A 389 -12.15 1.45 -6.91
C PRO A 389 -11.14 1.37 -5.75
N SER A 390 -10.18 0.47 -5.87
CA SER A 390 -9.13 0.23 -4.87
C SER A 390 -7.85 -0.29 -5.53
N GLY A 391 -6.80 -0.47 -4.71
CA GLY A 391 -5.51 -1.02 -5.14
C GLY A 391 -4.36 -0.04 -4.91
N ASP A 392 -3.18 -0.60 -4.64
CA ASP A 392 -1.99 0.18 -4.29
C ASP A 392 -1.11 0.48 -5.51
N PHE A 393 -1.35 -0.16 -6.65
CA PHE A 393 -0.57 0.06 -7.87
C PHE A 393 -1.07 1.29 -8.63
N HIS A 394 -0.48 2.45 -8.36
CA HIS A 394 -0.93 3.70 -8.96
C HIS A 394 0.17 4.74 -9.11
N LEU A 395 -0.04 5.71 -10.02
CA LEU A 395 0.97 6.70 -10.37
C LEU A 395 1.44 7.56 -9.18
N GLU A 396 0.58 7.85 -8.20
CA GLU A 396 0.93 8.67 -7.03
C GLU A 396 1.96 8.01 -6.09
N GLN A 397 2.33 6.75 -6.32
CA GLN A 397 3.44 6.11 -5.61
C GLN A 397 4.80 6.78 -5.90
N SER A 398 4.88 7.63 -6.93
CA SER A 398 6.09 8.40 -7.23
C SER A 398 5.81 9.79 -7.78
N ASN A 399 6.60 10.75 -7.31
CA ASN A 399 6.65 12.10 -7.86
C ASN A 399 7.76 12.28 -8.93
N ASN A 400 8.48 11.21 -9.27
CA ASN A 400 9.61 11.24 -10.20
C ASN A 400 9.18 11.77 -11.58
N GLN A 401 10.05 12.58 -12.20
CA GLN A 401 9.83 13.17 -13.51
C GLN A 401 10.03 12.16 -14.65
N LYS A 402 10.84 11.12 -14.43
CA LYS A 402 11.12 10.10 -15.45
C LYS A 402 10.39 8.80 -15.10
N LEU A 403 9.59 8.30 -16.04
CA LEU A 403 8.78 7.11 -15.88
C LEU A 403 9.16 6.04 -16.91
N LEU A 404 9.12 4.79 -16.48
CA LEU A 404 9.11 3.61 -17.34
C LEU A 404 7.82 2.83 -17.08
N LEU A 405 6.93 2.81 -18.06
CA LEU A 405 5.69 2.03 -18.04
C LEU A 405 5.92 0.73 -18.82
N LEU A 406 6.10 -0.37 -18.12
CA LEU A 406 6.49 -1.66 -18.68
C LEU A 406 5.34 -2.66 -18.58
N SER A 407 4.86 -3.16 -19.71
CA SER A 407 3.68 -4.04 -19.70
C SER A 407 3.74 -5.20 -20.67
N ALA A 408 2.95 -6.24 -20.40
CA ALA A 408 2.75 -7.36 -21.32
C ALA A 408 1.30 -7.82 -21.38
N GLY A 409 0.78 -7.99 -22.60
CA GLY A 409 -0.60 -8.42 -22.85
C GLY A 409 -1.63 -7.53 -22.13
N SER A 410 -2.57 -8.12 -21.38
CA SER A 410 -3.57 -7.36 -20.64
C SER A 410 -2.99 -6.46 -19.54
N GLY A 411 -1.75 -6.67 -19.09
CA GLY A 411 -1.08 -5.79 -18.12
C GLY A 411 -0.86 -4.35 -18.60
N ILE A 412 -1.23 -4.05 -19.85
CA ILE A 412 -1.27 -2.68 -20.37
C ILE A 412 -2.32 -1.79 -19.68
N THR A 413 -3.35 -2.36 -19.06
CA THR A 413 -4.50 -1.61 -18.54
C THR A 413 -4.15 -0.55 -17.48
N PRO A 414 -3.35 -0.82 -16.43
CA PRO A 414 -2.92 0.21 -15.50
C PRO A 414 -2.08 1.27 -16.21
N MET A 415 -1.21 0.87 -17.14
CA MET A 415 -0.34 1.79 -17.88
C MET A 415 -1.15 2.76 -18.76
N LEU A 416 -2.24 2.28 -19.37
CA LEU A 416 -3.17 3.13 -20.12
C LEU A 416 -3.87 4.13 -19.20
N SER A 417 -4.30 3.71 -18.01
CA SER A 417 -4.89 4.63 -17.03
C SER A 417 -3.94 5.76 -16.65
N MET A 418 -2.68 5.41 -16.35
CA MET A 418 -1.61 6.35 -16.02
C MET A 418 -1.32 7.33 -17.17
N LEU A 419 -1.14 6.83 -18.39
CA LEU A 419 -0.81 7.68 -19.53
C LEU A 419 -1.99 8.58 -19.94
N ARG A 420 -3.23 8.07 -19.92
CA ARG A 420 -4.44 8.84 -20.19
C ARG A 420 -4.61 9.95 -19.15
N TYR A 421 -4.41 9.65 -17.86
CA TYR A 421 -4.47 10.65 -16.80
C TYR A 421 -3.45 11.77 -16.99
N LEU A 422 -2.18 11.41 -17.19
CA LEU A 422 -1.11 12.37 -17.44
C LEU A 422 -1.43 13.27 -18.64
N SER A 423 -1.94 12.68 -19.72
CA SER A 423 -2.34 13.41 -20.92
C SER A 423 -3.54 14.33 -20.67
N ASP A 424 -4.59 13.85 -20.03
CA ASP A 424 -5.81 14.62 -19.77
C ASP A 424 -5.56 15.81 -18.86
N MET A 425 -4.67 15.64 -17.88
CA MET A 425 -4.30 16.67 -16.91
C MET A 425 -3.14 17.55 -17.39
N ASN A 426 -2.61 17.29 -18.59
CA ASN A 426 -1.45 18.00 -19.15
C ASN A 426 -0.24 18.01 -18.21
N ILE A 427 0.01 16.88 -17.54
CA ILE A 427 1.13 16.68 -16.62
C ILE A 427 2.33 16.19 -17.44
N GLU A 428 3.30 17.07 -17.66
CA GLU A 428 4.51 16.74 -18.40
C GLU A 428 5.42 15.80 -17.58
N LYS A 429 5.85 14.71 -18.22
CA LYS A 429 6.82 13.72 -17.69
C LYS A 429 7.71 13.24 -18.84
N ASP A 430 8.89 12.75 -18.52
CA ASP A 430 9.74 11.98 -19.46
C ASP A 430 9.32 10.50 -19.38
N ILE A 431 8.60 10.03 -20.40
CA ILE A 431 7.93 8.73 -20.39
C ILE A 431 8.59 7.80 -21.40
N VAL A 432 8.96 6.60 -20.95
CA VAL A 432 9.20 5.46 -21.82
C VAL A 432 8.12 4.43 -21.55
N PHE A 433 7.35 4.06 -22.57
CA PHE A 433 6.35 3.01 -22.52
C PHE A 433 6.87 1.82 -23.31
N LEU A 434 7.10 0.67 -22.68
CA LEU A 434 7.53 -0.54 -23.36
C LEU A 434 6.46 -1.63 -23.19
N HIS A 435 5.89 -2.07 -24.31
CA HIS A 435 4.82 -3.08 -24.32
C HIS A 435 5.24 -4.36 -25.05
N SER A 436 5.02 -5.50 -24.41
CA SER A 436 5.26 -6.84 -24.97
C SER A 436 3.94 -7.50 -25.40
N ALA A 437 3.87 -7.93 -26.65
CA ALA A 437 2.74 -8.67 -27.19
C ALA A 437 3.20 -9.96 -27.89
N HIS A 438 2.27 -10.83 -28.27
CA HIS A 438 2.60 -12.01 -29.07
C HIS A 438 2.94 -11.59 -30.49
N SER A 439 1.98 -10.99 -31.19
CA SER A 439 2.12 -10.50 -32.56
C SER A 439 1.49 -9.12 -32.72
N GLU A 440 1.56 -8.52 -33.91
CA GLU A 440 1.02 -7.17 -34.18
C GLU A 440 -0.50 -7.09 -33.90
N GLN A 441 -1.26 -8.14 -34.23
CA GLN A 441 -2.70 -8.23 -33.94
C GLN A 441 -3.05 -8.33 -32.44
N ASP A 442 -2.05 -8.48 -31.57
CA ASP A 442 -2.21 -8.52 -30.11
C ASP A 442 -1.90 -7.15 -29.46
N LEU A 443 -1.50 -6.14 -30.24
CA LEU A 443 -1.17 -4.82 -29.71
C LEU A 443 -2.44 -4.07 -29.30
N ILE A 444 -2.71 -4.05 -28.00
CA ILE A 444 -3.84 -3.33 -27.41
C ILE A 444 -3.56 -1.83 -27.47
N ALA A 445 -4.54 -1.05 -27.94
CA ALA A 445 -4.52 0.42 -27.95
C ALA A 445 -3.34 1.06 -28.72
N GLU A 446 -2.76 0.38 -29.71
CA GLU A 446 -1.59 0.88 -30.47
C GLU A 446 -1.83 2.27 -31.08
N ALA A 447 -2.92 2.43 -31.84
CA ALA A 447 -3.26 3.70 -32.48
C ALA A 447 -3.49 4.82 -31.45
N GLU A 448 -4.08 4.50 -30.30
CA GLU A 448 -4.30 5.45 -29.22
C GLU A 448 -3.00 5.84 -28.54
N LEU A 449 -2.11 4.89 -28.24
CA LEU A 449 -0.79 5.16 -27.65
C LEU A 449 0.03 6.09 -28.53
N ALA A 450 0.02 5.87 -29.85
CA ALA A 450 0.67 6.76 -30.81
C ALA A 450 0.06 8.17 -30.84
N GLN A 451 -1.24 8.32 -30.58
CA GLN A 451 -1.89 9.63 -30.45
C GLN A 451 -1.55 10.30 -29.13
N LEU A 452 -1.67 9.58 -28.01
CA LEU A 452 -1.37 10.07 -26.67
C LEU A 452 0.07 10.52 -26.54
N SER A 453 1.03 9.81 -27.15
CA SER A 453 2.45 10.18 -27.09
C SER A 453 2.72 11.57 -27.67
N ASN A 454 1.91 12.04 -28.64
CA ASN A 454 2.07 13.37 -29.24
C ASN A 454 1.70 14.51 -28.28
N ASN A 455 1.04 14.21 -27.16
CA ASN A 455 0.67 15.20 -26.15
C ASN A 455 1.82 15.52 -25.18
N PHE A 456 2.94 14.80 -25.27
CA PHE A 456 4.10 14.96 -24.41
C PHE A 456 5.31 15.39 -25.22
N LYS A 457 6.21 16.18 -24.62
CA LYS A 457 7.49 16.56 -25.25
C LYS A 457 8.46 15.40 -25.29
N HIS A 458 8.43 14.54 -24.26
CA HIS A 458 9.33 13.43 -24.08
C HIS A 458 8.55 12.15 -23.78
N CYS A 459 7.96 11.54 -24.80
CA CYS A 459 7.30 10.23 -24.68
C CYS A 459 7.74 9.29 -25.80
N SER A 460 8.34 8.16 -25.43
CA SER A 460 8.74 7.10 -26.36
C SER A 460 7.88 5.87 -26.12
N ILE A 461 7.11 5.47 -27.14
CA ILE A 461 6.41 4.19 -27.14
C ILE A 461 7.26 3.16 -27.87
N ARG A 462 7.49 2.00 -27.24
CA ARG A 462 8.30 0.90 -27.76
C ARG A 462 7.54 -0.40 -27.63
N TYR A 463 7.70 -1.26 -28.62
CA TYR A 463 7.00 -2.55 -28.68
C TYR A 463 7.99 -3.69 -28.84
N THR A 464 7.70 -4.83 -28.23
CA THR A 464 8.34 -6.10 -28.54
C THR A 464 7.32 -7.17 -28.90
N LEU A 465 7.56 -7.89 -30.00
CA LEU A 465 6.75 -9.03 -30.42
C LEU A 465 7.48 -10.33 -30.10
N THR A 466 6.85 -11.17 -29.29
CA THR A 466 7.44 -12.44 -28.86
C THR A 466 7.29 -13.56 -29.89
N GLN A 467 6.39 -13.41 -30.85
CA GLN A 467 6.06 -14.39 -31.89
C GLN A 467 5.65 -13.67 -33.20
N ASN A 468 5.84 -14.32 -34.35
CA ASN A 468 5.23 -13.89 -35.62
C ASN A 468 5.42 -12.39 -35.98
N ALA A 469 6.59 -11.80 -35.67
CA ALA A 469 6.90 -10.44 -36.09
C ALA A 469 6.93 -10.37 -37.62
N PRO A 470 6.19 -9.44 -38.26
CA PRO A 470 6.20 -9.32 -39.72
C PRO A 470 7.58 -8.85 -40.21
N ALA A 471 7.91 -9.13 -41.47
CA ALA A 471 9.24 -8.85 -42.02
C ALA A 471 9.61 -7.35 -42.01
N ASN A 472 8.61 -6.46 -42.00
CA ASN A 472 8.78 -5.01 -41.91
C ASN A 472 8.70 -4.46 -40.48
N TRP A 473 8.61 -5.32 -39.45
CA TRP A 473 8.53 -4.91 -38.05
C TRP A 473 9.77 -4.11 -37.63
N GLN A 474 9.54 -2.91 -37.10
CA GLN A 474 10.61 -1.99 -36.68
C GLN A 474 10.86 -2.00 -35.16
N GLY A 475 9.99 -2.65 -34.38
CA GLY A 475 10.15 -2.78 -32.93
C GLY A 475 11.11 -3.90 -32.54
N TYR A 476 11.24 -4.12 -31.24
CA TYR A 476 12.01 -5.25 -30.71
C TYR A 476 11.35 -6.59 -31.05
N GLN A 477 12.14 -7.66 -31.02
CA GLN A 477 11.66 -9.03 -31.21
C GLN A 477 12.14 -9.91 -30.07
N GLY A 478 11.26 -10.81 -29.63
CA GLY A 478 11.49 -11.75 -28.53
C GLY A 478 10.97 -11.25 -27.19
N ARG A 479 11.23 -12.07 -26.16
CA ARG A 479 10.89 -11.73 -24.77
C ARG A 479 11.76 -10.57 -24.28
N LEU A 480 11.24 -9.85 -23.29
CA LEU A 480 11.98 -8.79 -22.60
C LEU A 480 13.38 -9.27 -22.21
N ASN A 481 14.39 -8.51 -22.60
CA ASN A 481 15.78 -8.83 -22.30
C ASN A 481 16.58 -7.57 -22.00
N ARG A 482 17.79 -7.78 -21.50
CA ARG A 482 18.68 -6.73 -20.99
C ARG A 482 19.02 -5.69 -22.04
N GLY A 483 19.16 -6.08 -23.31
CA GLY A 483 19.45 -5.16 -24.41
C GLY A 483 18.32 -4.15 -24.61
N MET A 484 17.06 -4.61 -24.58
CA MET A 484 15.89 -3.74 -24.70
C MET A 484 15.82 -2.70 -23.56
N LEU A 485 16.22 -3.10 -22.35
CA LEU A 485 16.24 -2.22 -21.18
C LEU A 485 17.43 -1.25 -21.21
N MET A 486 18.61 -1.70 -21.67
CA MET A 486 19.80 -0.83 -21.82
C MET A 486 19.61 0.29 -22.85
N ASP A 487 18.71 0.12 -23.82
CA ASP A 487 18.34 1.16 -24.78
C ASP A 487 17.48 2.28 -24.15
N ILE A 488 17.06 2.15 -22.90
CA ILE A 488 16.28 3.15 -22.17
C ILE A 488 17.25 4.13 -21.51
N ALA A 489 17.23 5.38 -21.97
CA ALA A 489 18.06 6.43 -21.40
C ALA A 489 17.68 6.70 -19.93
N ASP A 490 18.69 6.90 -19.09
CA ASP A 490 18.56 7.20 -17.66
C ASP A 490 17.70 6.17 -16.90
N LEU A 491 17.84 4.88 -17.25
CA LEU A 491 17.04 3.80 -16.68
C LEU A 491 17.08 3.77 -15.15
N ASP A 492 18.26 3.98 -14.55
CA ASP A 492 18.51 4.01 -13.11
C ASP A 492 17.88 5.21 -12.39
N GLN A 493 17.43 6.23 -13.14
CA GLN A 493 16.76 7.42 -12.61
C GLN A 493 15.24 7.38 -12.80
N ARG A 494 14.69 6.32 -13.42
CA ARG A 494 13.26 6.19 -13.71
C ARG A 494 12.55 5.46 -12.58
N THR A 495 11.37 5.96 -12.22
CA THR A 495 10.38 5.11 -11.55
C THR A 495 9.77 4.16 -12.57
N VAL A 496 9.72 2.87 -12.24
CA VAL A 496 9.29 1.79 -13.10
C VAL A 496 8.02 1.14 -12.58
N PHE A 497 6.97 1.14 -13.41
CA PHE A 497 5.73 0.42 -13.15
C PHE A 497 5.66 -0.79 -14.08
N VAL A 498 5.44 -1.98 -13.53
CA VAL A 498 5.43 -3.25 -14.28
C VAL A 498 4.14 -4.02 -14.09
N CYS A 499 3.50 -4.44 -15.19
CA CYS A 499 2.34 -5.33 -15.10
C CYS A 499 2.28 -6.31 -16.29
N GLY A 500 2.09 -7.59 -16.00
CA GLY A 500 2.02 -8.63 -17.03
C GLY A 500 1.98 -10.05 -16.47
N PRO A 501 2.22 -11.09 -17.28
CA PRO A 501 2.35 -12.46 -16.79
C PRO A 501 3.50 -12.58 -15.78
N GLN A 502 3.39 -13.52 -14.82
CA GLN A 502 4.38 -13.69 -13.75
C GLN A 502 5.82 -13.83 -14.26
N ALA A 503 6.04 -14.67 -15.28
CA ALA A 503 7.37 -14.85 -15.85
C ALA A 503 7.94 -13.57 -16.48
N PHE A 504 7.09 -12.69 -17.01
CA PHE A 504 7.49 -11.39 -17.54
C PHE A 504 7.89 -10.45 -16.42
N MET A 505 7.08 -10.34 -15.36
CA MET A 505 7.35 -9.44 -14.23
C MET A 505 8.60 -9.87 -13.46
N GLN A 506 8.78 -11.18 -13.20
CA GLN A 506 9.98 -11.70 -12.57
C GLN A 506 11.23 -11.35 -13.39
N SER A 507 11.19 -11.60 -14.70
CA SER A 507 12.28 -11.28 -15.61
C SER A 507 12.56 -9.78 -15.68
N ALA A 508 11.52 -8.94 -15.62
CA ALA A 508 11.66 -7.49 -15.57
C ALA A 508 12.36 -7.06 -14.27
N LYS A 509 11.86 -7.49 -13.10
CA LYS A 509 12.43 -7.14 -11.79
C LYS A 509 13.91 -7.51 -11.71
N GLU A 510 14.25 -8.76 -12.03
CA GLU A 510 15.64 -9.23 -11.98
C GLU A 510 16.58 -8.38 -12.85
N GLN A 511 16.15 -8.03 -14.07
CA GLN A 511 16.99 -7.28 -15.00
C GLN A 511 17.06 -5.79 -14.67
N LEU A 512 15.96 -5.16 -14.26
CA LEU A 512 15.90 -3.76 -13.90
C LEU A 512 16.78 -3.47 -12.67
N LEU A 513 16.67 -4.30 -11.63
CA LEU A 513 17.53 -4.20 -10.45
C LEU A 513 19.00 -4.40 -10.81
N ALA A 514 19.32 -5.40 -11.65
CA ALA A 514 20.68 -5.64 -12.12
C ALA A 514 21.24 -4.50 -13.01
N LEU A 515 20.36 -3.67 -13.58
CA LEU A 515 20.71 -2.49 -14.37
C LEU A 515 20.74 -1.19 -13.55
N GLY A 516 20.52 -1.25 -12.23
CA GLY A 516 20.66 -0.12 -11.33
C GLY A 516 19.36 0.59 -10.98
N VAL A 517 18.19 0.08 -11.40
CA VAL A 517 16.90 0.56 -10.87
C VAL A 517 16.82 0.19 -9.39
N TYR A 518 16.42 1.14 -8.55
CA TYR A 518 16.26 0.88 -7.12
C TYR A 518 14.95 0.16 -6.83
N GLU A 519 14.95 -0.71 -5.83
CA GLU A 519 13.73 -1.43 -5.45
C GLU A 519 12.61 -0.48 -5.00
N SER A 520 12.95 0.67 -4.39
CA SER A 520 11.99 1.74 -4.05
C SER A 520 11.39 2.46 -5.25
N ASP A 521 12.02 2.36 -6.42
CA ASP A 521 11.56 2.94 -7.68
C ASP A 521 10.89 1.88 -8.57
N TYR A 522 10.71 0.64 -8.09
CA TYR A 522 10.08 -0.46 -8.81
C TYR A 522 8.72 -0.80 -8.18
N PHE A 523 7.66 -0.73 -8.99
CA PHE A 523 6.30 -1.09 -8.60
C PHE A 523 5.77 -2.15 -9.55
N GLU A 524 5.03 -3.15 -9.05
CA GLU A 524 4.40 -4.17 -9.89
C GLU A 524 2.98 -4.55 -9.46
N GLU A 525 2.18 -5.01 -10.41
CA GLU A 525 0.84 -5.59 -10.17
C GLU A 525 0.65 -6.88 -10.98
N SER A 526 0.17 -7.93 -10.32
CA SER A 526 -0.10 -9.25 -10.91
C SER A 526 -1.59 -9.53 -11.05
N PHE A 527 -2.03 -9.97 -12.23
CA PHE A 527 -3.44 -10.30 -12.51
C PHE A 527 -3.83 -11.75 -12.18
N GLY A 528 -3.08 -12.41 -11.29
CA GLY A 528 -3.49 -13.68 -10.69
C GLY A 528 -3.62 -14.86 -11.66
N HIS A 529 -3.05 -14.81 -12.87
CA HIS A 529 -2.91 -16.01 -13.69
C HIS A 529 -1.82 -16.91 -13.09
N GLN A 530 -2.20 -17.72 -12.10
CA GLN A 530 -1.48 -18.96 -11.89
C GLN A 530 -1.63 -19.77 -13.18
N LEU A 531 -0.49 -20.03 -13.82
CA LEU A 531 -0.39 -21.19 -14.70
C LEU A 531 -0.98 -22.35 -13.89
N THR A 532 -2.03 -22.97 -14.41
CA THR A 532 -2.37 -24.33 -14.03
C THR A 532 -1.16 -25.18 -14.40
N GLU A 533 -0.21 -25.31 -13.48
CA GLU A 533 0.47 -26.58 -13.36
C GLU A 533 -0.65 -27.61 -13.36
N LYS A 534 -0.57 -28.60 -14.26
CA LYS A 534 -1.42 -29.79 -14.18
C LYS A 534 -1.05 -30.48 -12.87
N VAL A 535 -1.62 -30.00 -11.77
CA VAL A 535 -1.66 -30.72 -10.52
C VAL A 535 -2.50 -31.94 -10.86
N GLU A 536 -1.84 -33.09 -10.87
CA GLU A 536 -2.48 -34.38 -11.13
C GLU A 536 -3.74 -34.51 -10.28
N THR A 537 -4.88 -34.84 -10.91
CA THR A 537 -6.15 -35.02 -10.20
C THR A 537 -5.99 -36.20 -9.25
N LYS A 538 -6.03 -35.92 -7.95
CA LYS A 538 -5.96 -36.93 -6.90
C LYS A 538 -7.32 -37.04 -6.22
N PRO A 539 -7.85 -38.25 -6.03
CA PRO A 539 -9.01 -38.43 -5.17
C PRO A 539 -8.63 -38.07 -3.73
N VAL A 540 -9.54 -37.38 -3.04
CA VAL A 540 -9.43 -37.09 -1.60
C VAL A 540 -10.74 -37.48 -0.93
N ASN A 541 -10.67 -37.98 0.30
CA ASN A 541 -11.85 -38.25 1.10
C ASN A 541 -12.24 -36.99 1.87
N ILE A 542 -13.50 -36.60 1.77
CA ILE A 542 -14.07 -35.43 2.42
C ILE A 542 -15.16 -35.92 3.36
N LEU A 543 -14.97 -35.69 4.66
CA LEU A 543 -15.99 -35.89 5.67
C LEU A 543 -16.70 -34.56 5.93
N PHE A 544 -17.98 -34.49 5.59
CA PHE A 544 -18.89 -33.41 5.99
C PHE A 544 -19.55 -33.82 7.31
N ASP A 545 -18.83 -33.60 8.41
CA ASP A 545 -19.14 -34.17 9.73
C ASP A 545 -20.51 -33.70 10.26
N SER A 546 -20.89 -32.45 10.03
CA SER A 546 -22.24 -31.94 10.39
C SER A 546 -23.40 -32.66 9.68
N TRP A 547 -23.12 -33.43 8.63
CA TRP A 547 -24.11 -34.21 7.86
C TRP A 547 -23.85 -35.72 7.89
N ASP A 548 -22.88 -36.20 8.70
CA ASP A 548 -22.45 -37.61 8.76
C ASP A 548 -22.26 -38.24 7.36
N THR A 549 -21.71 -37.46 6.42
CA THR A 549 -21.63 -37.83 5.02
C THR A 549 -20.18 -37.85 4.55
N TYR A 550 -19.75 -39.02 4.05
CA TYR A 550 -18.46 -39.20 3.40
C TYR A 550 -18.60 -39.07 1.88
N VAL A 551 -17.76 -38.23 1.29
CA VAL A 551 -17.69 -38.00 -0.15
C VAL A 551 -16.28 -38.28 -0.64
N GLN A 552 -16.15 -39.08 -1.70
CA GLN A 552 -14.90 -39.19 -2.44
C GLN A 552 -14.82 -38.01 -3.43
N GLY A 553 -14.11 -36.96 -3.03
CA GLY A 553 -13.87 -35.75 -3.81
C GLY A 553 -12.54 -35.80 -4.58
N ASN A 554 -12.05 -34.62 -4.94
CA ASN A 554 -10.80 -34.40 -5.65
C ASN A 554 -10.10 -33.10 -5.23
N ASN A 555 -8.82 -32.98 -5.59
CA ASN A 555 -8.00 -31.80 -5.35
C ASN A 555 -8.13 -30.69 -6.42
N GLN A 556 -9.26 -30.63 -7.13
CA GLN A 556 -9.49 -29.66 -8.22
C GLN A 556 -10.69 -28.74 -7.94
N GLN A 557 -11.69 -29.22 -7.21
CA GLN A 557 -12.92 -28.49 -6.89
C GLN A 557 -12.90 -27.95 -5.46
N ASN A 558 -13.57 -26.82 -5.21
CA ASN A 558 -13.68 -26.31 -3.85
C ASN A 558 -14.64 -27.17 -3.01
N LEU A 559 -14.53 -27.07 -1.68
CA LEU A 559 -15.32 -27.86 -0.75
C LEU A 559 -16.83 -27.64 -0.87
N LEU A 560 -17.29 -26.42 -1.17
CA LEU A 560 -18.71 -26.12 -1.34
C LEU A 560 -19.30 -26.86 -2.55
N GLU A 561 -18.62 -26.82 -3.70
CA GLU A 561 -19.08 -27.50 -4.92
C GLU A 561 -19.18 -29.01 -4.74
N GLN A 562 -18.24 -29.60 -4.00
CA GLN A 562 -18.24 -31.04 -3.72
C GLN A 562 -19.33 -31.43 -2.72
N ALA A 563 -19.68 -30.54 -1.79
CA ALA A 563 -20.81 -30.73 -0.89
C ALA A 563 -22.15 -30.71 -1.67
N GLU A 564 -22.33 -29.75 -2.57
CA GLU A 564 -23.54 -29.60 -3.38
C GLU A 564 -23.76 -30.82 -4.29
N GLN A 565 -22.71 -31.36 -4.88
CA GLN A 565 -22.78 -32.57 -5.71
C GLN A 565 -23.19 -33.82 -4.91
N ALA A 566 -22.83 -33.87 -3.63
CA ALA A 566 -23.29 -34.89 -2.70
C ALA A 566 -24.72 -34.65 -2.16
N GLY A 567 -25.38 -33.57 -2.60
CA GLY A 567 -26.72 -33.21 -2.16
C GLY A 567 -26.77 -32.50 -0.80
N LEU A 568 -25.64 -32.00 -0.31
CA LEU A 568 -25.54 -31.29 0.97
C LEU A 568 -25.81 -29.79 0.80
N ASN A 569 -26.44 -29.18 1.80
CA ASN A 569 -26.83 -27.77 1.78
C ASN A 569 -26.01 -26.97 2.80
N LEU A 570 -24.83 -26.51 2.39
CA LEU A 570 -24.00 -25.61 3.20
C LEU A 570 -24.50 -24.17 3.07
N SER A 571 -24.35 -23.38 4.13
CA SER A 571 -24.58 -21.92 4.05
C SER A 571 -23.59 -21.30 3.06
N TYR A 572 -24.04 -20.38 2.20
CA TYR A 572 -23.19 -19.57 1.30
C TYR A 572 -23.93 -18.32 0.82
N SER A 573 -23.20 -17.36 0.24
CA SER A 573 -23.79 -16.21 -0.47
C SER A 573 -22.95 -15.87 -1.70
N CYS A 574 -21.77 -15.26 -1.53
CA CYS A 574 -21.00 -14.69 -2.64
C CYS A 574 -20.21 -15.70 -3.50
N ARG A 575 -19.98 -16.91 -2.98
CA ARG A 575 -19.17 -17.99 -3.59
C ARG A 575 -17.74 -17.61 -4.04
N GLY A 576 -17.23 -16.46 -3.63
CA GLY A 576 -15.90 -15.99 -4.04
C GLY A 576 -14.99 -15.62 -2.88
N GLY A 577 -15.35 -15.99 -1.64
CA GLY A 577 -14.43 -15.90 -0.50
C GLY A 577 -14.37 -14.57 0.24
N PHE A 578 -15.22 -13.58 -0.06
CA PHE A 578 -15.18 -12.24 0.59
C PHE A 578 -16.40 -11.89 1.45
N CYS A 579 -17.49 -12.67 1.43
CA CYS A 579 -18.70 -12.37 2.24
C CYS A 579 -18.82 -13.17 3.55
N GLY A 580 -17.97 -14.17 3.77
CA GLY A 580 -17.97 -14.99 5.00
C GLY A 580 -19.09 -16.01 5.16
N SER A 581 -20.16 -15.94 4.37
CA SER A 581 -21.34 -16.81 4.56
C SER A 581 -21.07 -18.30 4.34
N CYS A 582 -20.02 -18.66 3.61
CA CYS A 582 -19.63 -20.06 3.33
C CYS A 582 -18.67 -20.67 4.37
N LYS A 583 -18.60 -20.04 5.54
CA LYS A 583 -17.75 -20.44 6.66
C LYS A 583 -18.07 -21.84 7.15
N VAL A 584 -17.03 -22.66 7.25
CA VAL A 584 -17.02 -24.01 7.84
C VAL A 584 -15.72 -24.16 8.62
N LYS A 585 -15.67 -25.01 9.63
CA LYS A 585 -14.48 -25.31 10.41
C LYS A 585 -13.77 -26.53 9.86
N LEU A 586 -12.48 -26.40 9.54
CA LEU A 586 -11.59 -27.47 9.14
C LEU A 586 -11.11 -28.21 10.40
N GLN A 587 -11.66 -29.41 10.62
CA GLN A 587 -11.31 -30.27 11.75
C GLN A 587 -9.98 -30.99 11.52
N SER A 588 -9.72 -31.40 10.27
CA SER A 588 -8.46 -32.04 9.87
C SER A 588 -8.22 -31.94 8.37
N GLY A 589 -6.96 -32.14 7.98
CA GLY A 589 -6.49 -32.10 6.60
C GLY A 589 -6.02 -30.71 6.15
N ASP A 590 -5.63 -30.62 4.88
CA ASP A 590 -5.03 -29.43 4.28
C ASP A 590 -5.86 -28.95 3.10
N VAL A 591 -5.97 -27.63 2.97
CA VAL A 591 -6.64 -26.98 1.85
C VAL A 591 -5.75 -25.91 1.24
N LYS A 592 -5.83 -25.76 -0.08
CA LYS A 592 -5.35 -24.57 -0.78
C LYS A 592 -6.42 -23.50 -0.70
N ILE A 593 -6.08 -22.40 -0.05
CA ILE A 593 -6.93 -21.21 0.08
C ILE A 593 -6.76 -20.36 -1.19
N LEU A 594 -7.87 -20.02 -1.85
CA LEU A 594 -7.87 -19.16 -3.04
C LEU A 594 -8.19 -17.70 -2.69
N GLU A 595 -9.04 -17.49 -1.69
CA GLU A 595 -9.52 -16.19 -1.20
C GLU A 595 -10.21 -16.42 0.17
N ASP A 596 -9.87 -15.64 1.19
CA ASP A 596 -10.37 -15.81 2.56
C ASP A 596 -10.72 -14.50 3.27
N SER A 597 -10.77 -13.37 2.54
CA SER A 597 -11.14 -12.04 3.04
C SER A 597 -12.50 -11.96 3.71
N GLY A 598 -13.38 -12.92 3.45
CA GLY A 598 -14.70 -13.03 4.07
C GLY A 598 -14.66 -13.62 5.48
N LEU A 599 -13.52 -14.16 5.92
CA LEU A 599 -13.31 -14.60 7.30
C LEU A 599 -12.56 -13.54 8.08
N THR A 600 -12.93 -13.38 9.34
CA THR A 600 -12.08 -12.67 10.28
C THR A 600 -10.85 -13.52 10.60
N ASP A 601 -9.75 -12.90 11.03
CA ASP A 601 -8.55 -13.66 11.36
C ASP A 601 -8.75 -14.58 12.58
N ASP A 602 -9.67 -14.25 13.50
CA ASP A 602 -10.10 -15.12 14.59
C ASP A 602 -10.78 -16.39 14.07
N GLU A 603 -11.63 -16.24 13.06
CA GLU A 603 -12.25 -17.38 12.41
C GLU A 603 -11.18 -18.25 11.77
N LYS A 604 -10.23 -17.67 11.03
CA LYS A 604 -9.11 -18.42 10.42
C LYS A 604 -8.27 -19.17 11.48
N GLN A 605 -7.94 -18.51 12.59
CA GLN A 605 -7.17 -19.11 13.69
C GLN A 605 -7.94 -20.23 14.41
N GLN A 606 -9.27 -20.10 14.51
CA GLN A 606 -10.14 -21.15 15.04
C GLN A 606 -10.33 -22.34 14.08
N GLY A 607 -9.61 -22.33 12.96
CA GLY A 607 -9.66 -23.36 11.92
C GLY A 607 -10.82 -23.17 10.96
N PHE A 608 -11.50 -22.02 10.96
CA PHE A 608 -12.51 -21.76 9.95
C PHE A 608 -11.88 -21.46 8.59
N ILE A 609 -12.51 -22.02 7.58
CA ILE A 609 -12.18 -21.85 6.16
C ILE A 609 -13.46 -21.51 5.39
N LEU A 610 -13.31 -20.95 4.20
CA LEU A 610 -14.42 -20.68 3.30
C LEU A 610 -14.56 -21.85 2.34
N SER A 611 -15.60 -22.67 2.55
CA SER A 611 -15.86 -23.85 1.71
C SER A 611 -15.92 -23.51 0.21
N CYS A 612 -16.41 -22.31 -0.13
CA CYS A 612 -16.50 -21.81 -1.50
C CYS A 612 -15.18 -21.37 -2.14
N SER A 613 -14.10 -21.29 -1.35
CA SER A 613 -12.80 -20.74 -1.76
C SER A 613 -11.61 -21.57 -1.29
N CYS A 614 -11.86 -22.81 -0.87
CA CYS A 614 -10.84 -23.74 -0.40
C CYS A 614 -10.92 -25.04 -1.18
N ILE A 615 -9.80 -25.46 -1.78
CA ILE A 615 -9.66 -26.74 -2.51
C ILE A 615 -8.88 -27.71 -1.61
N PRO A 616 -9.38 -28.92 -1.31
CA PRO A 616 -8.65 -29.88 -0.49
C PRO A 616 -7.37 -30.36 -1.19
N THR A 617 -6.26 -30.40 -0.46
CA THR A 617 -4.98 -30.94 -0.93
C THR A 617 -4.61 -32.27 -0.27
N SER A 618 -5.32 -32.66 0.78
CA SER A 618 -5.29 -33.97 1.44
C SER A 618 -6.72 -34.40 1.82
N ASP A 619 -6.89 -35.54 2.50
CA ASP A 619 -8.19 -35.93 3.05
C ASP A 619 -8.59 -34.95 4.15
N VAL A 620 -9.82 -34.41 4.09
CA VAL A 620 -10.27 -33.36 5.00
C VAL A 620 -11.55 -33.72 5.74
N CYS A 621 -11.69 -33.19 6.95
CA CYS A 621 -12.93 -33.22 7.72
C CYS A 621 -13.37 -31.79 8.00
N ILE A 622 -14.63 -31.45 7.70
CA ILE A 622 -15.19 -30.12 7.93
C ILE A 622 -16.53 -30.19 8.66
N THR A 623 -16.77 -29.22 9.55
CA THR A 623 -18.05 -29.01 10.25
C THR A 623 -18.61 -27.63 9.91
N GLN A 624 -19.92 -27.50 9.78
CA GLN A 624 -20.62 -26.22 9.80
C GLN A 624 -21.50 -26.16 11.04
N ASP A 625 -21.36 -25.07 11.79
CA ASP A 625 -22.13 -24.82 13.03
C ASP A 625 -23.60 -24.52 12.75
#